data_AF-A0A9W8L7F4-F1
#
_entry.id   AF-A0A9W8L7F4-F1
#
_cell.length_a   1.000
_cell.length_b   1.000
_cell.length_c   1.000
_cell.angle_alpha   90.00
_cell.angle_beta   90.00
_cell.angle_gamma   90.00
#
_symmetry.space_group_name_H-M   'P 1'
#
loop_
_entity.id
_entity.type
_entity.pdbx_description
1 polymer ?
#
loop_
_entity_poly.entity_id
_entity_poly.type
_entity_poly.pdbx_seq_one_letter_code
_entity_poly.pdbx_strand_id
1 'polypeptide(L)'
;MAETDISMSERDVPIVSAKEYGLPDEEIVAEIPIYLTHRIAKNLHLLQYPQRTSSVKTGVLNPSVARLKPIHGQIEMDIQLDVTSPMYSKERGRELGVGLSDNGRILDIQTLVSVNIPKSSNYMAGVFREGALHMTPIEKITQLQPSLKYLDRVAEKELAASKLDNDDDDDEDGKKEIKAQTIQVTVRSAQAEEALRQQQSSIAYIQQKLEEEPWSKLSYYDVGSEESSLVSSRLLARHTDDLACKTTPDEFLTAIIGSIEPDVL
;
A
#
# COMPACT_ATOMS: atom_id res chain seq x y z
N MET A 1 -18.79 -23.55 -61.19
CA MET A 1 -19.23 -22.48 -60.29
C MET A 1 -20.13 -23.09 -59.25
N ALA A 2 -19.55 -23.45 -58.11
CA ALA A 2 -20.25 -23.92 -56.93
C ALA A 2 -19.50 -23.28 -55.75
N GLU A 3 -20.01 -22.17 -55.26
CA GLU A 3 -19.55 -21.54 -54.03
C GLU A 3 -20.63 -21.80 -52.98
N THR A 4 -20.31 -22.71 -52.06
CA THR A 4 -21.04 -22.92 -50.81
C THR A 4 -20.67 -21.80 -49.85
N ASP A 5 -21.61 -20.87 -49.65
CA ASP A 5 -21.53 -19.84 -48.62
C ASP A 5 -22.12 -20.43 -47.32
N ILE A 6 -21.24 -20.77 -46.38
CA ILE A 6 -21.61 -21.28 -45.05
C ILE A 6 -21.69 -20.06 -44.13
N SER A 7 -22.89 -19.51 -43.98
CA SER A 7 -23.17 -18.55 -42.89
C SER A 7 -23.46 -19.34 -41.61
N MET A 8 -22.45 -19.47 -40.75
CA MET A 8 -22.64 -19.93 -39.36
C MET A 8 -23.25 -18.78 -38.57
N SER A 9 -24.53 -18.89 -38.24
CA SER A 9 -25.28 -18.00 -37.38
C SER A 9 -24.72 -17.98 -35.96
N GLU A 10 -24.79 -16.79 -35.36
CA GLU A 10 -24.54 -16.50 -33.94
C GLU A 10 -25.10 -17.61 -33.05
N ARG A 11 -24.24 -18.20 -32.19
CA ARG A 11 -24.67 -19.14 -31.17
C ARG A 11 -25.28 -18.31 -30.03
N ASP A 12 -26.59 -18.11 -30.12
CA ASP A 12 -27.44 -17.71 -29.00
C ASP A 12 -27.19 -18.68 -27.83
N VAL A 13 -26.54 -18.19 -26.78
CA VAL A 13 -26.55 -18.89 -25.50
C VAL A 13 -27.98 -18.75 -24.97
N PRO A 14 -28.74 -19.84 -24.74
CA PRO A 14 -30.10 -19.71 -24.25
C PRO A 14 -30.05 -19.09 -22.85
N ILE A 15 -30.59 -17.88 -22.71
CA ILE A 15 -30.89 -17.27 -21.43
C ILE A 15 -32.03 -18.09 -20.84
N VAL A 16 -31.68 -19.07 -20.02
CA VAL A 16 -32.66 -19.92 -19.34
C VAL A 16 -33.43 -19.06 -18.36
N SER A 17 -34.76 -18.99 -18.54
CA SER A 17 -35.65 -18.23 -17.66
C SER A 17 -35.67 -18.84 -16.25
N ALA A 18 -35.66 -17.99 -15.22
CA ALA A 18 -35.73 -18.39 -13.80
C ALA A 18 -36.90 -19.34 -13.47
N LYS A 19 -37.93 -19.42 -14.33
CA LYS A 19 -39.03 -20.39 -14.26
C LYS A 19 -38.59 -21.85 -14.27
N GLU A 20 -37.48 -22.18 -14.93
CA GLU A 20 -37.01 -23.56 -15.02
C GLU A 20 -36.42 -24.08 -13.68
N TYR A 21 -36.14 -23.17 -12.74
CA TYR A 21 -35.61 -23.46 -11.40
C TYR A 21 -36.65 -23.43 -10.27
N GLY A 22 -37.94 -23.23 -10.56
CA GLY A 22 -39.02 -23.29 -9.55
C GLY A 22 -39.02 -22.17 -8.51
N LEU A 23 -38.30 -21.07 -8.78
CA LEU A 23 -38.33 -19.87 -7.96
C LEU A 23 -39.59 -19.04 -8.27
N PRO A 24 -40.22 -18.37 -7.29
CA PRO A 24 -41.30 -17.42 -7.56
C PRO A 24 -40.79 -16.35 -8.53
N ASP A 25 -41.66 -15.79 -9.38
CA ASP A 25 -41.28 -14.79 -10.39
C ASP A 25 -40.51 -13.62 -9.72
N GLU A 26 -39.17 -13.70 -9.69
CA GLU A 26 -38.30 -12.60 -9.28
C GLU A 26 -38.34 -11.59 -10.42
N GLU A 27 -39.25 -10.64 -10.31
CA GLU A 27 -39.32 -9.51 -11.24
C GLU A 27 -37.99 -8.74 -11.15
N ILE A 28 -37.24 -8.75 -12.25
CA ILE A 28 -36.00 -7.96 -12.35
C ILE A 28 -36.38 -6.48 -12.32
N VAL A 29 -36.15 -5.82 -11.18
CA VAL A 29 -36.51 -4.41 -10.98
C VAL A 29 -35.54 -3.47 -11.72
N ALA A 30 -34.27 -3.86 -11.85
CA ALA A 30 -33.25 -3.06 -12.55
C ALA A 30 -32.09 -3.95 -13.03
N GLU A 31 -31.63 -3.71 -14.25
CA GLU A 31 -30.40 -4.27 -14.82
C GLU A 31 -29.31 -3.19 -14.80
N ILE A 32 -28.20 -3.46 -14.12
CA ILE A 32 -27.10 -2.51 -13.95
C ILE A 32 -25.89 -3.03 -14.74
N PRO A 33 -25.46 -2.33 -15.81
CA PRO A 33 -24.26 -2.72 -16.54
C PRO A 33 -23.01 -2.53 -15.67
N ILE A 34 -22.13 -3.52 -15.68
CA ILE A 34 -20.86 -3.50 -14.96
C ILE A 34 -19.71 -3.36 -15.95
N TYR A 35 -18.91 -2.31 -15.79
CA TYR A 35 -17.73 -2.06 -16.61
C TYR A 35 -16.46 -2.25 -15.80
N LEU A 36 -15.51 -3.02 -16.32
CA LEU A 36 -14.21 -3.19 -15.71
C LEU A 36 -13.17 -2.26 -16.36
N THR A 37 -12.47 -1.46 -15.56
CA THR A 37 -11.37 -0.61 -16.04
C THR A 37 -10.07 -0.95 -15.35
N HIS A 38 -8.98 -0.98 -16.12
CA HIS A 38 -7.62 -1.22 -15.61
C HIS A 38 -6.72 0.01 -15.72
N ARG A 39 -7.27 1.16 -16.17
CA ARG A 39 -6.48 2.35 -16.53
C ARG A 39 -5.62 2.90 -15.40
N ILE A 40 -6.11 2.80 -14.16
CA ILE A 40 -5.39 3.24 -12.97
C ILE A 40 -5.15 2.11 -11.97
N ALA A 41 -5.40 0.84 -12.36
CA ALA A 41 -5.33 -0.30 -11.46
C ALA A 41 -3.99 -0.35 -10.72
N LYS A 42 -2.87 -0.24 -11.45
CA LYS A 42 -1.50 -0.26 -10.90
C LYS A 42 -1.18 0.85 -9.91
N ASN A 43 -1.93 1.95 -9.92
CA ASN A 43 -1.66 3.14 -9.11
C ASN A 43 -2.78 3.40 -8.09
N LEU A 44 -3.79 2.53 -8.01
CA LEU A 44 -4.94 2.69 -7.13
C LEU A 44 -4.67 1.97 -5.81
N HIS A 45 -4.40 2.74 -4.76
CA HIS A 45 -4.15 2.23 -3.42
C HIS A 45 -5.31 2.62 -2.49
N LEU A 46 -5.68 1.71 -1.58
CA LEU A 46 -6.64 1.99 -0.51
C LEU A 46 -5.89 2.34 0.77
N LEU A 47 -6.03 3.59 1.22
CA LEU A 47 -5.42 4.10 2.44
C LEU A 47 -6.44 4.07 3.59
N GLN A 48 -6.19 3.24 4.59
CA GLN A 48 -7.01 3.15 5.79
C GLN A 48 -6.36 3.90 6.96
N TYR A 49 -7.18 4.49 7.82
CA TYR A 49 -6.73 5.23 9.02
C TYR A 49 -7.34 4.62 10.28
N PRO A 50 -6.78 3.51 10.82
CA PRO A 50 -7.38 2.80 11.95
C PRO A 50 -7.51 3.66 13.22
N GLN A 51 -6.64 4.65 13.38
CA GLN A 51 -6.63 5.55 14.55
C GLN A 51 -7.66 6.68 14.47
N ARG A 52 -8.46 6.75 13.38
CA ARG A 52 -9.50 7.77 13.21
C ARG A 52 -10.88 7.14 13.34
N THR A 53 -11.72 7.78 14.16
CA THR A 53 -13.09 7.33 14.46
C THR A 53 -14.09 7.63 13.35
N SER A 54 -13.76 8.54 12.43
CA SER A 54 -14.59 8.90 11.29
C SER A 54 -13.76 8.95 10.01
N SER A 55 -14.46 8.81 8.87
CA SER A 55 -13.88 9.06 7.55
C SER A 55 -13.17 10.40 7.50
N VAL A 56 -12.01 10.42 6.83
CA VAL A 56 -11.23 11.65 6.62
C VAL A 56 -12.06 12.60 5.76
N LYS A 57 -12.42 13.75 6.32
CA LYS A 57 -13.11 14.81 5.57
C LYS A 57 -12.10 15.57 4.72
N THR A 58 -12.57 16.16 3.63
CA THR A 58 -11.82 17.13 2.83
C THR A 58 -11.25 18.23 3.72
N GLY A 59 -10.01 18.62 3.47
CA GLY A 59 -9.27 19.68 4.15
C GLY A 59 -8.72 19.30 5.51
N VAL A 60 -8.94 18.07 6.00
CA VAL A 60 -8.47 17.66 7.33
C VAL A 60 -7.05 17.10 7.31
N LEU A 61 -6.63 16.43 6.22
CA LEU A 61 -5.34 15.75 6.20
C LEU A 61 -4.18 16.71 5.89
N ASN A 62 -4.37 17.63 4.93
CA ASN A 62 -3.39 18.61 4.40
C ASN A 62 -1.91 18.25 4.69
N PRO A 63 -1.41 17.14 4.13
CA PRO A 63 -0.03 16.75 4.34
C PRO A 63 0.89 17.77 3.65
N SER A 64 1.90 18.24 4.38
CA SER A 64 2.90 19.16 3.83
C SER A 64 3.86 18.46 2.88
N VAL A 65 4.15 17.19 3.13
CA VAL A 65 5.05 16.36 2.31
C VAL A 65 4.48 14.95 2.23
N ALA A 66 4.37 14.42 1.02
CA ALA A 66 4.08 13.01 0.78
C ALA A 66 5.26 12.36 0.06
N ARG A 67 5.61 11.14 0.46
CA ARG A 67 6.73 10.37 -0.06
C ARG A 67 6.29 8.93 -0.32
N LEU A 68 6.74 8.35 -1.41
CA LEU A 68 6.44 6.97 -1.80
C LEU A 68 7.71 6.23 -2.18
N LYS A 69 7.82 5.00 -1.72
CA LYS A 69 8.76 3.99 -2.21
C LYS A 69 8.10 3.21 -3.35
N PRO A 70 8.52 3.36 -4.62
CA PRO A 70 7.86 2.73 -5.78
C PRO A 70 7.74 1.20 -5.75
N ILE A 71 8.77 0.49 -5.27
CA ILE A 71 8.88 -0.97 -5.26
C ILE A 71 8.04 -1.53 -4.11
N HIS A 72 8.37 -1.17 -2.86
CA HIS A 72 7.65 -1.67 -1.70
C HIS A 72 6.23 -1.07 -1.60
N GLY A 73 5.98 0.11 -2.17
CA GLY A 73 4.71 0.82 -2.08
C GLY A 73 4.49 1.47 -0.72
N GLN A 74 5.56 1.71 0.05
CA GLN A 74 5.49 2.36 1.34
C GLN A 74 5.29 3.87 1.15
N ILE A 75 4.24 4.40 1.74
CA ILE A 75 3.87 5.81 1.72
C ILE A 75 4.18 6.41 3.09
N GLU A 76 4.82 7.58 3.08
CA GLU A 76 5.05 8.41 4.26
C GLU A 76 4.42 9.79 4.01
N MET A 77 3.63 10.29 4.96
CA MET A 77 2.98 11.59 4.87
C MET A 77 3.21 12.39 6.14
N ASP A 78 3.69 13.61 5.99
CA ASP A 78 3.88 14.55 7.09
C ASP A 78 2.66 15.47 7.20
N ILE A 79 1.96 15.37 8.32
CA ILE A 79 0.80 16.20 8.63
C ILE A 79 1.22 17.27 9.63
N GLN A 80 0.88 18.53 9.35
CA GLN A 80 1.16 19.61 10.28
C GLN A 80 0.19 19.57 11.47
N LEU A 81 0.74 19.74 12.67
CA LEU A 81 -0.01 19.85 13.91
C LEU A 81 -0.31 21.33 14.19
N ASP A 82 -1.51 21.61 14.70
CA ASP A 82 -1.87 22.94 15.16
C ASP A 82 -1.25 23.22 16.54
N VAL A 83 -0.09 23.87 16.52
CA VAL A 83 0.63 24.30 17.74
C VAL A 83 0.00 25.51 18.44
N THR A 84 -1.00 26.14 17.81
CA THR A 84 -1.75 27.27 18.41
C THR A 84 -2.96 26.79 19.21
N SER A 85 -3.40 25.56 18.98
CA SER A 85 -4.51 24.94 19.68
C SER A 85 -4.26 24.85 21.20
N PRO A 86 -5.28 25.11 22.04
CA PRO A 86 -5.19 24.90 23.48
C PRO A 86 -4.98 23.43 23.87
N MET A 87 -5.19 22.49 22.94
CA MET A 87 -4.98 21.06 23.16
C MET A 87 -3.51 20.63 22.98
N TYR A 88 -2.64 21.57 22.55
CA TYR A 88 -1.22 21.31 22.33
C TYR A 88 -0.36 21.87 23.47
N SER A 89 0.37 20.99 24.17
CA SER A 89 1.34 21.42 25.19
C SER A 89 2.67 21.80 24.53
N LYS A 90 3.02 23.09 24.59
CA LYS A 90 4.27 23.62 24.04
C LYS A 90 5.51 23.11 24.77
N GLU A 91 5.39 22.85 26.07
CA GLU A 91 6.47 22.28 26.88
C GLU A 91 6.84 20.89 26.36
N ARG A 92 5.85 19.98 26.31
CA ARG A 92 6.06 18.64 25.79
C ARG A 92 6.46 18.65 24.31
N GLY A 93 5.89 19.57 23.54
CA GLY A 93 6.26 19.79 22.15
C GLY A 93 7.74 20.15 21.95
N ARG A 94 8.32 20.94 22.87
CA ARG A 94 9.73 21.32 22.82
C ARG A 94 10.65 20.15 23.19
N GLU A 95 10.29 19.39 24.22
CA GLU A 95 11.04 18.19 24.64
C GLU A 95 11.11 17.17 23.49
N LEU A 96 9.96 16.84 22.91
CA LEU A 96 9.87 15.86 21.82
C LEU A 96 10.43 16.40 20.49
N GLY A 97 10.40 17.71 20.32
CA GLY A 97 10.89 18.40 19.13
C GLY A 97 12.40 18.26 18.91
N VAL A 98 13.17 17.98 19.97
CA VAL A 98 14.61 17.64 19.88
C VAL A 98 14.85 16.44 18.95
N GLY A 99 13.92 15.49 18.88
CA GLY A 99 14.01 14.34 17.98
C GLY A 99 13.76 14.66 16.51
N LEU A 100 13.16 15.82 16.21
CA LEU A 100 12.82 16.23 14.86
C LEU A 100 13.96 17.01 14.20
N SER A 101 14.59 17.92 14.95
CA SER A 101 15.72 18.74 14.48
C SER A 101 16.56 19.25 15.65
N ASP A 102 17.86 19.43 15.41
CA ASP A 102 18.82 19.95 16.40
C ASP A 102 18.56 21.42 16.78
N ASN A 103 17.74 22.13 16.01
CA ASN A 103 17.48 23.57 16.16
C ASN A 103 16.47 23.92 17.27
N GLY A 104 16.13 22.98 18.17
CA GLY A 104 15.17 23.22 19.25
C GLY A 104 13.75 23.54 18.75
N ARG A 105 13.41 23.04 17.57
CA ARG A 105 12.07 23.21 16.96
C ARG A 105 11.05 22.40 17.77
N ILE A 106 9.87 22.98 17.98
CA ILE A 106 8.73 22.29 18.63
C ILE A 106 8.20 21.20 17.68
N LEU A 107 7.69 20.10 18.23
CA LEU A 107 7.06 19.02 17.46
C LEU A 107 5.76 19.49 16.79
N ASP A 108 5.87 20.05 15.60
CA ASP A 108 4.76 20.60 14.82
C ASP A 108 4.36 19.73 13.62
N ILE A 109 5.00 18.56 13.47
CA ILE A 109 4.73 17.61 12.39
C ILE A 109 4.47 16.23 12.98
N GLN A 110 3.42 15.59 12.50
CA GLN A 110 3.11 14.19 12.72
C GLN A 110 3.33 13.42 11.42
N THR A 111 4.30 12.50 11.42
CA THR A 111 4.56 11.62 10.28
C THR A 111 3.70 10.37 10.36
N LEU A 112 2.91 10.10 9.33
CA LEU A 112 2.17 8.84 9.13
C LEU A 112 2.96 7.95 8.18
N VAL A 113 3.15 6.69 8.55
CA VAL A 113 3.81 5.68 7.72
C VAL A 113 2.81 4.58 7.38
N SER A 114 2.80 4.16 6.13
CA SER A 114 1.93 3.08 5.68
C SER A 114 2.51 1.72 6.02
N VAL A 115 1.66 0.84 6.55
CA VAL A 115 1.92 -0.59 6.72
C VAL A 115 1.07 -1.35 5.72
N ASN A 116 1.70 -2.21 4.91
CA ASN A 116 1.00 -3.00 3.91
C ASN A 116 0.20 -4.13 4.56
N ILE A 117 -1.08 -4.27 4.20
CA ILE A 117 -1.90 -5.41 4.63
C ILE A 117 -1.78 -6.49 3.56
N PRO A 118 -1.38 -7.73 3.88
CA PRO A 118 -1.41 -8.83 2.93
C PRO A 118 -2.84 -9.04 2.45
N LYS A 119 -3.03 -9.03 1.12
CA LYS A 119 -4.35 -9.25 0.53
C LYS A 119 -4.74 -10.72 0.65
N SER A 120 -5.87 -10.99 1.28
CA SER A 120 -6.52 -12.31 1.28
C SER A 120 -7.31 -12.59 0.00
N SER A 121 -7.69 -11.53 -0.74
CA SER A 121 -8.52 -11.63 -1.95
C SER A 121 -8.29 -10.42 -2.87
N ASN A 122 -8.90 -10.46 -4.06
CA ASN A 122 -8.88 -9.37 -5.03
C ASN A 122 -9.94 -8.33 -4.67
N TYR A 123 -9.49 -7.15 -4.25
CA TYR A 123 -10.37 -6.03 -3.93
C TYR A 123 -10.52 -5.11 -5.14
N MET A 124 -11.75 -4.62 -5.36
CA MET A 124 -12.07 -3.69 -6.43
C MET A 124 -12.83 -2.49 -5.87
N ALA A 125 -12.55 -1.30 -6.40
CA ALA A 125 -13.32 -0.09 -6.13
C ALA A 125 -14.41 0.06 -7.19
N GLY A 126 -15.66 0.16 -6.76
CA GLY A 126 -16.81 0.42 -7.61
C GLY A 126 -17.24 1.88 -7.55
N VAL A 127 -17.39 2.53 -8.70
CA VAL A 127 -17.97 3.87 -8.84
C VAL A 127 -19.27 3.74 -9.59
N PHE A 128 -20.37 4.12 -8.94
CA PHE A 128 -21.69 4.14 -9.56
C PHE A 128 -21.95 5.50 -10.20
N ARG A 129 -22.20 5.53 -11.51
CA ARG A 129 -22.46 6.76 -12.26
C ARG A 129 -23.37 6.46 -13.45
N GLU A 130 -24.36 7.31 -13.69
CA GLU A 130 -25.24 7.23 -14.87
C GLU A 130 -25.93 5.86 -15.04
N GLY A 131 -26.26 5.19 -13.92
CA GLY A 131 -26.91 3.88 -13.93
C GLY A 131 -25.97 2.70 -14.21
N ALA A 132 -24.67 2.95 -14.39
CA ALA A 132 -23.66 1.92 -14.59
C ALA A 132 -22.69 1.84 -13.39
N LEU A 133 -22.18 0.62 -13.15
CA LEU A 133 -21.17 0.37 -12.13
C LEU A 133 -19.80 0.19 -12.80
N HIS A 134 -18.88 1.12 -12.53
CA HIS A 134 -17.50 1.01 -13.00
C HIS A 134 -16.62 0.41 -11.90
N MET A 135 -16.02 -0.75 -12.16
CA MET A 135 -15.13 -1.44 -11.23
C MET A 135 -13.67 -1.25 -11.64
N THR A 136 -12.81 -0.96 -10.68
CA THR A 136 -11.35 -0.86 -10.85
C THR A 136 -10.64 -1.70 -9.80
N PRO A 137 -9.73 -2.62 -10.17
CA PRO A 137 -8.93 -3.35 -9.19
C PRO A 137 -8.05 -2.43 -8.34
N ILE A 138 -7.94 -2.74 -7.05
CA ILE A 138 -7.09 -2.03 -6.10
C ILE A 138 -5.75 -2.77 -6.01
N GLU A 139 -4.64 -2.07 -6.27
CA GLU A 139 -3.29 -2.67 -6.31
C GLU A 139 -2.72 -2.94 -4.92
N LYS A 140 -2.94 -2.06 -3.94
CA LYS A 140 -2.45 -2.24 -2.57
C LYS A 140 -3.44 -1.69 -1.56
N ILE A 141 -3.53 -2.36 -0.41
CA ILE A 141 -4.29 -1.89 0.75
C ILE A 141 -3.27 -1.64 1.85
N THR A 142 -3.23 -0.41 2.34
CA THR A 142 -2.27 -0.03 3.38
C THR A 142 -2.97 0.73 4.50
N GLN A 143 -2.48 0.53 5.72
CA GLN A 143 -2.92 1.25 6.90
C GLN A 143 -1.90 2.31 7.25
N LEU A 144 -2.33 3.55 7.37
CA LEU A 144 -1.49 4.64 7.83
C LEU A 144 -1.53 4.69 9.35
N GLN A 145 -0.36 4.56 9.94
CA GLN A 145 -0.16 4.60 11.38
C GLN A 145 0.83 5.73 11.73
N PRO A 146 0.65 6.43 12.86
CA PRO A 146 1.61 7.41 13.33
C PRO A 146 2.98 6.78 13.57
N SER A 147 4.02 7.39 13.02
CA SER A 147 5.40 7.02 13.27
C SER A 147 5.96 7.84 14.42
N LEU A 148 6.66 7.16 15.33
CA LEU A 148 7.26 7.76 16.52
C LEU A 148 8.79 7.85 16.43
N LYS A 149 9.37 7.88 15.21
CA LYS A 149 10.83 7.93 14.97
C LYS A 149 11.55 9.05 15.74
N TYR A 150 10.85 10.13 16.07
CA TYR A 150 11.41 11.22 16.87
C TYR A 150 11.75 10.78 18.29
N LEU A 151 11.01 9.83 18.89
CA LEU A 151 11.32 9.29 20.22
C LEU A 151 12.63 8.51 20.22
N ASP A 152 12.84 7.67 19.21
CA ASP A 152 14.08 6.90 19.07
C ASP A 152 15.30 7.84 18.96
N ARG A 153 15.16 8.93 18.20
CA ARG A 153 16.19 9.97 18.08
C ARG A 153 16.43 10.76 19.36
N VAL A 154 15.38 11.04 20.14
CA VAL A 154 15.55 11.67 21.47
C VAL A 154 16.35 10.74 22.38
N ALA A 155 15.96 9.46 22.46
CA ALA A 155 16.66 8.47 23.28
C ALA A 155 18.13 8.28 22.85
N GLU A 156 18.40 8.23 21.55
CA GLU A 156 19.76 8.14 21.01
C GLU A 156 20.62 9.36 21.41
N LYS A 157 20.04 10.56 21.37
CA LYS A 157 20.71 11.79 21.82
C LYS A 157 20.95 11.83 23.32
N GLU A 158 19.99 11.38 24.13
CA GLU A 158 20.17 11.28 25.58
C GLU A 158 21.28 10.29 25.93
N LEU A 159 21.32 9.14 25.26
CA LEU A 159 22.41 8.17 25.41
C LEU A 159 23.75 8.77 24.98
N ALA A 160 23.80 9.47 23.85
CA ALA A 160 25.03 10.12 23.38
C ALA A 160 25.51 11.20 24.35
N ALA A 161 24.61 12.02 24.89
CA ALA A 161 24.93 13.04 25.88
C ALA A 161 25.45 12.42 27.18
N SER A 162 24.82 11.34 27.67
CA SER A 162 25.31 10.62 28.87
C SER A 162 26.66 9.94 28.65
N LYS A 163 26.99 9.52 27.43
CA LYS A 163 28.30 8.94 27.13
C LYS A 163 29.40 9.98 27.12
N LEU A 164 29.13 11.15 26.55
CA LEU A 164 30.06 12.28 26.57
C LEU A 164 30.34 12.77 28.00
N ASP A 165 29.33 12.77 28.87
CA ASP A 165 29.49 13.15 30.29
C ASP A 165 30.27 12.12 31.11
N ASN A 166 30.24 10.83 30.72
CA ASN A 166 31.02 9.77 31.38
C ASN A 166 32.45 9.64 30.82
N ASP A 167 32.68 9.97 29.54
CA ASP A 167 34.03 9.94 28.94
C ASP A 167 34.90 11.13 29.40
N ASP A 168 34.31 12.25 29.85
CA ASP A 168 35.05 13.41 30.40
C ASP A 168 35.65 13.15 31.81
N ASP A 169 35.24 12.07 32.49
CA ASP A 169 35.75 11.67 33.82
C ASP A 169 36.87 10.60 33.75
N ASP A 170 37.19 10.05 32.57
CA ASP A 170 38.13 8.91 32.40
C ASP A 170 39.35 9.23 31.51
N ASP A 171 39.72 10.51 31.38
CA ASP A 171 40.94 10.95 30.67
C ASP A 171 42.11 11.28 31.63
N GLU A 172 42.65 10.25 32.28
CA GLU A 172 44.10 10.19 32.54
C GLU A 172 44.68 8.86 31.99
N ASP A 173 45.35 9.01 30.85
CA ASP A 173 46.41 8.14 30.30
C ASP A 173 46.05 7.12 29.18
N GLY A 174 46.10 7.60 27.93
CA GLY A 174 47.06 7.05 26.98
C GLY A 174 46.62 5.98 25.95
N LYS A 175 46.71 6.40 24.67
CA LYS A 175 47.25 5.70 23.48
C LYS A 175 46.28 5.27 22.37
N LYS A 176 46.44 6.01 21.26
CA LYS A 176 46.78 5.60 19.89
C LYS A 176 45.84 4.63 19.14
N GLU A 177 45.30 5.19 18.07
CA GLU A 177 44.80 4.59 16.84
C GLU A 177 45.41 3.23 16.47
N ILE A 178 44.55 2.23 16.25
CA ILE A 178 44.77 1.19 15.23
C ILE A 178 43.45 0.99 14.47
N LYS A 179 43.30 1.70 13.34
CA LYS A 179 42.32 1.35 12.30
C LYS A 179 42.82 0.10 11.57
N ALA A 180 42.51 -1.08 12.12
CA ALA A 180 42.66 -2.34 11.40
C ALA A 180 41.50 -2.45 10.39
N GLN A 181 41.77 -2.21 9.11
CA GLN A 181 40.88 -2.59 8.02
C GLN A 181 40.75 -4.12 8.00
N THR A 182 39.69 -4.64 8.59
CA THR A 182 39.28 -6.03 8.39
C THR A 182 38.69 -6.19 6.99
N ILE A 183 39.53 -6.60 6.04
CA ILE A 183 39.07 -7.11 4.75
C ILE A 183 38.47 -8.49 5.02
N GLN A 184 37.14 -8.55 5.18
CA GLN A 184 36.42 -9.82 5.28
C GLN A 184 36.32 -10.44 3.87
N VAL A 185 37.31 -11.24 3.48
CA VAL A 185 37.18 -12.12 2.32
C VAL A 185 36.46 -13.39 2.76
N THR A 186 35.14 -13.40 2.65
CA THR A 186 34.34 -14.61 2.88
C THR A 186 34.29 -15.42 1.59
N VAL A 187 35.03 -16.52 1.56
CA VAL A 187 35.02 -17.53 0.48
C VAL A 187 33.61 -18.13 0.41
N ARG A 188 32.93 -17.97 -0.73
CA ARG A 188 31.57 -18.48 -0.98
C ARG A 188 31.62 -20.00 -1.15
N SER A 189 31.26 -20.74 -0.10
CA SER A 189 30.92 -22.16 -0.19
C SER A 189 29.40 -22.33 -0.42
N ALA A 190 28.96 -23.46 -1.00
CA ALA A 190 27.54 -23.72 -1.25
C ALA A 190 26.68 -23.71 0.04
N GLN A 191 27.28 -24.06 1.19
CA GLN A 191 26.64 -23.92 2.51
C GLN A 191 26.50 -22.46 2.95
N ALA A 192 27.43 -21.59 2.57
CA ALA A 192 27.31 -20.15 2.80
C ALA A 192 26.20 -19.54 1.93
N GLU A 193 25.92 -20.09 0.75
CA GLU A 193 24.84 -19.62 -0.13
C GLU A 193 23.44 -19.98 0.40
N GLU A 194 23.27 -21.18 0.95
CA GLU A 194 22.01 -21.58 1.61
C GLU A 194 21.77 -20.81 2.91
N ALA A 195 22.83 -20.60 3.72
CA ALA A 195 22.77 -19.74 4.90
C ALA A 195 22.49 -18.27 4.54
N LEU A 196 23.07 -17.75 3.45
CA LEU A 196 22.77 -16.41 2.94
C LEU A 196 21.32 -16.32 2.45
N ARG A 197 20.76 -17.38 1.85
CA ARG A 197 19.37 -17.42 1.39
C ARG A 197 18.37 -17.44 2.56
N GLN A 198 18.70 -18.16 3.64
CA GLN A 198 17.96 -18.11 4.91
C GLN A 198 18.14 -16.76 5.64
N GLN A 199 19.31 -16.13 5.51
CA GLN A 199 19.54 -14.78 6.00
C GLN A 199 18.80 -13.74 5.13
N GLN A 200 18.62 -13.99 3.83
CA GLN A 200 17.83 -13.17 2.91
C GLN A 200 16.32 -13.30 3.15
N SER A 201 15.83 -14.40 3.73
CA SER A 201 14.45 -14.49 4.20
C SER A 201 14.24 -13.91 5.60
N SER A 202 15.33 -13.47 6.27
CA SER A 202 15.22 -12.82 7.58
C SER A 202 14.64 -11.41 7.45
N ILE A 203 13.88 -11.00 8.46
CA ILE A 203 13.27 -9.67 8.58
C ILE A 203 14.32 -8.55 8.37
N ALA A 204 15.57 -8.78 8.80
CA ALA A 204 16.68 -7.84 8.62
C ALA A 204 16.99 -7.53 7.16
N TYR A 205 16.94 -8.54 6.27
CA TYR A 205 17.17 -8.32 4.84
C TYR A 205 16.02 -7.54 4.19
N ILE A 206 14.78 -7.83 4.59
CA ILE A 206 13.61 -7.09 4.12
C ILE A 206 13.68 -5.64 4.60
N GLN A 207 14.10 -5.40 5.84
CA GLN A 207 14.31 -4.06 6.38
C GLN A 207 15.41 -3.31 5.62
N GLN A 208 16.56 -3.96 5.38
CA GLN A 208 17.65 -3.34 4.62
C GLN A 208 17.22 -2.95 3.21
N LYS A 209 16.56 -3.86 2.48
CA LYS A 209 16.04 -3.53 1.13
C LYS A 209 15.02 -2.41 1.14
N LEU A 210 14.18 -2.37 2.17
CA LEU A 210 13.21 -1.28 2.34
C LEU A 210 13.94 0.04 2.58
N GLU A 211 15.03 0.06 3.35
CA GLU A 211 15.81 1.25 3.65
C GLU A 211 16.66 1.73 2.46
N GLU A 212 17.23 0.80 1.69
CA GLU A 212 17.99 1.10 0.47
C GLU A 212 17.12 1.72 -0.63
N GLU A 213 15.79 1.54 -0.58
CA GLU A 213 14.90 2.09 -1.60
C GLU A 213 14.72 3.62 -1.49
N PRO A 214 14.99 4.38 -2.58
CA PRO A 214 14.89 5.84 -2.54
C PRO A 214 13.43 6.32 -2.47
N TRP A 215 13.21 7.37 -1.68
CA TRP A 215 11.93 8.04 -1.59
C TRP A 215 11.64 8.90 -2.82
N SER A 216 10.48 8.68 -3.44
CA SER A 216 9.91 9.53 -4.47
C SER A 216 8.98 10.56 -3.84
N LYS A 217 9.21 11.85 -4.10
CA LYS A 217 8.34 12.92 -3.61
C LYS A 217 7.01 12.90 -4.38
N LEU A 218 5.91 12.98 -3.64
CA LEU A 218 4.56 13.08 -4.19
C LEU A 218 3.94 14.42 -3.84
N SER A 219 3.17 14.97 -4.77
CA SER A 219 2.31 16.13 -4.54
C SER A 219 0.94 15.63 -4.08
N TYR A 220 0.44 16.20 -3.00
CA TYR A 220 -0.89 15.88 -2.49
C TYR A 220 -1.93 16.81 -3.10
N TYR A 221 -3.00 16.22 -3.62
CA TYR A 221 -4.18 16.94 -4.10
C TYR A 221 -5.40 16.39 -3.37
N ASP A 222 -6.18 17.28 -2.78
CA ASP A 222 -7.33 16.91 -1.95
C ASP A 222 -8.58 16.60 -2.81
N VAL A 223 -9.62 16.09 -2.16
CA VAL A 223 -10.93 15.86 -2.75
C VAL A 223 -11.55 17.20 -3.17
N GLY A 224 -11.56 17.47 -4.47
CA GLY A 224 -12.10 18.71 -5.05
C GLY A 224 -11.11 19.52 -5.87
N SER A 225 -9.82 19.17 -5.83
CA SER A 225 -8.83 19.72 -6.77
C SER A 225 -9.10 19.25 -8.20
N GLU A 226 -8.75 20.06 -9.20
CA GLU A 226 -8.94 19.75 -10.62
C GLU A 226 -8.20 18.46 -11.02
N GLU A 227 -6.99 18.27 -10.49
CA GLU A 227 -6.17 17.08 -10.69
C GLU A 227 -6.86 15.82 -10.16
N SER A 228 -7.53 15.93 -9.01
CA SER A 228 -8.28 14.83 -8.39
C SER A 228 -9.49 14.45 -9.24
N SER A 229 -10.24 15.45 -9.75
CA SER A 229 -11.35 15.22 -10.69
C SER A 229 -10.87 14.58 -11.99
N LEU A 230 -9.72 15.00 -12.53
CA LEU A 230 -9.13 14.41 -13.72
C LEU A 230 -8.78 12.93 -13.49
N VAL A 231 -8.18 12.58 -12.36
CA VAL A 231 -7.86 11.19 -12.02
C VAL A 231 -9.12 10.37 -11.77
N SER A 232 -10.13 10.95 -11.10
CA SER A 232 -11.43 10.32 -10.88
C SER A 232 -12.13 10.00 -12.21
N SER A 233 -12.02 10.87 -13.23
CA SER A 233 -12.56 10.57 -14.57
C SER A 233 -11.92 9.33 -15.22
N ARG A 234 -10.73 8.89 -14.78
CA ARG A 234 -10.06 7.68 -15.27
C ARG A 234 -10.56 6.41 -14.60
N LEU A 235 -11.28 6.51 -13.49
CA LEU A 235 -12.03 5.39 -12.87
C LEU A 235 -13.25 4.99 -13.72
N LEU A 236 -13.71 5.87 -14.61
CA LEU A 236 -14.78 5.57 -15.54
C LEU A 236 -14.19 4.82 -16.74
N ALA A 237 -14.87 3.74 -17.13
CA ALA A 237 -14.55 3.03 -18.36
C ALA A 237 -14.91 3.91 -19.57
N ARG A 238 -14.00 4.00 -20.55
CA ARG A 238 -14.24 4.72 -21.81
C ARG A 238 -14.70 3.81 -22.94
N HIS A 239 -14.36 2.52 -22.85
CA HIS A 239 -14.68 1.51 -23.84
C HIS A 239 -15.61 0.48 -23.21
N THR A 240 -16.67 0.18 -23.93
CA THR A 240 -17.70 -0.80 -23.59
C THR A 240 -17.48 -2.02 -24.47
N ASP A 241 -16.31 -2.65 -24.33
CA ASP A 241 -16.02 -3.92 -25.00
C ASP A 241 -16.55 -5.05 -24.11
N ASP A 242 -17.25 -6.00 -24.72
CA ASP A 242 -17.80 -7.14 -23.99
C ASP A 242 -16.67 -8.04 -23.48
N LEU A 243 -16.68 -8.29 -22.17
CA LEU A 243 -15.75 -9.21 -21.53
C LEU A 243 -16.20 -10.65 -21.81
N ALA A 244 -15.57 -11.29 -22.79
CA ALA A 244 -15.78 -12.71 -23.05
C ALA A 244 -15.09 -13.55 -21.95
N CYS A 245 -15.89 -14.10 -21.03
CA CYS A 245 -15.43 -15.14 -20.11
C CYS A 245 -15.12 -16.41 -20.91
N LYS A 246 -13.84 -16.79 -20.97
CA LYS A 246 -13.36 -17.94 -21.75
C LYS A 246 -13.49 -19.29 -21.01
N THR A 247 -13.79 -19.25 -19.72
CA THR A 247 -13.84 -20.44 -18.86
C THR A 247 -15.25 -21.01 -18.81
N THR A 248 -15.36 -22.32 -18.98
CA THR A 248 -16.61 -23.05 -18.70
C THR A 248 -16.88 -23.09 -17.19
N PRO A 249 -18.14 -23.26 -16.75
CA PRO A 249 -18.47 -23.33 -15.33
C PRO A 249 -17.70 -24.42 -14.56
N ASP A 250 -17.47 -25.57 -15.19
CA ASP A 250 -16.74 -26.70 -14.58
C ASP A 250 -15.24 -26.40 -14.41
N GLU A 251 -14.62 -25.75 -15.41
CA GLU A 251 -13.24 -25.27 -15.31
C GLU A 251 -13.09 -24.19 -14.23
N PHE A 252 -14.09 -23.32 -14.08
CA PHE A 252 -14.12 -22.28 -13.06
C PHE A 252 -14.21 -22.88 -11.64
N LEU A 253 -15.08 -23.87 -11.43
CA LEU A 253 -15.18 -24.59 -10.15
C LEU A 253 -13.88 -25.32 -9.82
N THR A 254 -13.27 -25.97 -10.82
CA THR A 254 -11.97 -26.64 -10.67
C THR A 254 -10.86 -25.64 -10.32
N ALA A 255 -10.87 -24.45 -10.93
CA ALA A 255 -9.90 -23.39 -10.67
C ALA A 255 -10.04 -22.76 -9.27
N ILE A 256 -11.26 -22.69 -8.72
CA ILE A 256 -11.51 -22.15 -7.37
C ILE A 256 -11.16 -23.16 -6.29
N ILE A 257 -11.57 -24.41 -6.47
CA ILE A 257 -11.43 -25.46 -5.44
C ILE A 257 -10.01 -26.05 -5.45
N GLY A 258 -9.30 -25.90 -6.57
CA GLY A 258 -8.05 -26.61 -6.85
C GLY A 258 -8.35 -28.03 -7.34
N SER A 259 -7.50 -28.58 -8.21
CA SER A 259 -7.64 -29.96 -8.67
C SER A 259 -7.68 -30.90 -7.46
N ILE A 260 -8.86 -31.43 -7.14
CA ILE A 260 -9.00 -32.55 -6.22
C ILE A 260 -8.44 -33.75 -6.98
N GLU A 261 -7.17 -34.08 -6.77
CA GLU A 261 -6.72 -35.44 -7.04
C GLU A 261 -7.56 -36.34 -6.11
N PRO A 262 -8.38 -37.27 -6.65
CA PRO A 262 -9.03 -38.23 -5.79
C PRO A 262 -7.92 -39.05 -5.13
N ASP A 263 -7.84 -39.02 -3.81
CA ASP A 263 -7.04 -39.95 -3.02
C ASP A 263 -7.43 -41.37 -3.47
N VAL A 264 -6.56 -41.98 -4.27
CA VAL A 264 -6.71 -43.37 -4.71
C VAL A 264 -6.36 -44.23 -3.49
N LEU A 265 -7.40 -44.69 -2.80
CA LEU A 265 -7.35 -45.77 -1.81
C LEU A 265 -6.89 -47.09 -2.45
#